data_AF-A0A382WP70-F1
#
_entry.id   AF-A0A382WP70-F1
#
_cell.length_a   1.000
_cell.length_b   1.000
_cell.length_c   1.000
_cell.angle_alpha   90.00
_cell.angle_beta   90.00
_cell.angle_gamma   90.00
#
_symmetry.space_group_name_H-M   'P 1'
#
loop_
_entity.id
_entity.type
_entity.pdbx_description
1 polymer ?
#
loop_
_entity_poly.entity_id
_entity_poly.type
_entity_poly.pdbx_seq_one_letter_code
_entity_poly.pdbx_strand_id
1 'polypeptide(L)'
;NGTSISIYKTVIDFDNISKEIMTPVDNISQVFVNGRYMIPAMPMNFKNPTDPTTGNPNNPEPGTVWAKIGRSPFSYPASDTTTWGPDADPRFGNHDWYMPAKLEHLDYPEEWAFDPSNKTLYLYASDNYTPTSNNVRVRVRDRFMSIAHAHNIEFKNIHFFAGSIRMRSNQFWTIEDSKFSFSTDMLARQYNSSYYGTNATFRNVIFEFINEGYPWGSQRTMYSTFENVLFRYNDWFMGSARYANADRNYRGVRMNPEFKRGDNIWRYVTYENSYT
;
A
#
# COMPACT_ATOMS: atom_id res chain seq x y z
N ASN A 1 16.33 17.77 28.50
CA ASN A 1 17.06 16.82 27.62
C ASN A 1 16.46 16.91 26.24
N GLY A 2 16.96 17.86 25.43
CA GLY A 2 16.47 18.08 24.08
C GLY A 2 17.02 16.98 23.18
N THR A 3 16.15 16.13 22.65
CA THR A 3 16.47 15.20 21.57
C THR A 3 16.93 16.04 20.38
N SER A 4 18.17 15.84 19.94
CA SER A 4 18.73 16.53 18.78
C SER A 4 18.00 16.08 17.52
N ILE A 5 17.06 16.91 17.08
CA ILE A 5 16.37 16.86 15.78
C ILE A 5 17.43 16.79 14.68
N SER A 6 17.55 15.64 14.02
CA SER A 6 18.52 15.45 12.95
C SER A 6 17.80 15.05 11.67
N ILE A 7 17.66 16.02 10.76
CA ILE A 7 17.22 15.77 9.38
C ILE A 7 18.45 15.34 8.58
N TYR A 8 18.42 14.11 8.09
CA TYR A 8 19.41 13.56 7.18
C TYR A 8 18.99 13.84 5.76
N LYS A 9 19.96 13.98 4.86
CA LYS A 9 19.70 14.09 3.43
C LYS A 9 20.75 13.39 2.60
N THR A 10 20.34 12.88 1.45
CA THR A 10 21.24 12.32 0.45
C THR A 10 20.67 12.49 -0.96
N VAL A 11 21.54 12.64 -1.94
CA VAL A 11 21.15 12.58 -3.36
C VAL A 11 21.07 11.12 -3.77
N ILE A 12 19.96 10.70 -4.36
CA ILE A 12 19.77 9.34 -4.85
C ILE A 12 20.46 9.20 -6.22
N ASP A 13 21.38 8.25 -6.31
CA ASP A 13 21.99 7.84 -7.58
C ASP A 13 21.05 6.91 -8.35
N PHE A 14 20.05 7.50 -8.99
CA PHE A 14 19.11 6.78 -9.84
C PHE A 14 19.76 6.13 -11.05
N ASP A 15 20.90 6.63 -11.53
CA ASP A 15 21.60 6.05 -12.68
C ASP A 15 22.22 4.71 -12.28
N ASN A 16 22.88 4.66 -11.11
CA ASN A 16 23.40 3.41 -10.56
C ASN A 16 22.27 2.44 -10.21
N ILE A 17 21.21 2.89 -9.54
CA ILE A 17 20.06 2.03 -9.22
C ILE A 17 19.42 1.46 -10.50
N SER A 18 19.18 2.31 -11.50
CA SER A 18 18.59 1.89 -12.78
C SER A 18 19.43 0.83 -13.47
N LYS A 19 20.76 0.97 -13.42
CA LYS A 19 21.72 0.00 -13.95
C LYS A 19 21.68 -1.32 -13.19
N GLU A 20 21.71 -1.29 -11.87
CA GLU A 20 21.67 -2.49 -11.02
C GLU A 20 20.39 -3.29 -11.21
N ILE A 21 19.24 -2.61 -11.31
CA ILE A 21 17.96 -3.29 -11.46
C ILE A 21 17.58 -3.54 -12.92
N MET A 22 18.37 -3.03 -13.88
CA MET A 22 18.11 -3.10 -15.32
C MET A 22 16.75 -2.52 -15.73
N THR A 23 16.37 -1.39 -15.12
CA THR A 23 15.11 -0.68 -15.42
C THR A 23 15.27 0.79 -15.09
N PRO A 24 14.96 1.72 -16.00
CA PRO A 24 14.98 3.15 -15.70
C PRO A 24 14.04 3.49 -14.55
N VAL A 25 14.57 4.21 -13.55
CA VAL A 25 13.81 4.74 -12.43
C VAL A 25 14.31 6.15 -12.11
N ASP A 26 13.39 7.03 -11.73
CA ASP A 26 13.68 8.45 -11.43
C ASP A 26 12.90 8.96 -10.21
N ASN A 27 12.19 8.06 -9.51
CA ASN A 27 11.36 8.40 -8.37
C ASN A 27 11.38 7.29 -7.31
N ILE A 28 10.96 7.63 -6.10
CA ILE A 28 10.75 6.72 -4.99
C ILE A 28 9.31 6.82 -4.48
N SER A 29 8.82 5.73 -3.88
CA SER A 29 7.46 5.69 -3.30
C SER A 29 7.44 5.34 -1.81
N GLN A 30 8.48 4.67 -1.29
CA GLN A 30 8.56 4.24 0.11
C GLN A 30 10.00 4.32 0.58
N VAL A 31 10.19 4.59 1.87
CA VAL A 31 11.49 4.64 2.52
C VAL A 31 11.45 3.78 3.77
N PHE A 32 12.53 3.03 4.01
CA PHE A 32 12.69 2.19 5.18
C PHE A 32 14.05 2.41 5.83
N VAL A 33 14.10 2.48 7.16
CA VAL A 33 15.36 2.52 7.93
C VAL A 33 15.44 1.29 8.82
N ASN A 34 16.42 0.42 8.60
CA ASN A 34 16.54 -0.86 9.30
C ASN A 34 15.25 -1.71 9.23
N GLY A 35 14.55 -1.66 8.09
CA GLY A 35 13.27 -2.34 7.87
C GLY A 35 12.03 -1.63 8.43
N ARG A 36 12.19 -0.58 9.24
CA ARG A 36 11.10 0.27 9.73
C ARG A 36 10.55 1.12 8.59
N TYR A 37 9.23 1.11 8.39
CA TYR A 37 8.55 2.00 7.46
C TYR A 37 8.69 3.45 7.90
N MET A 38 9.12 4.33 7.00
CA MET A 38 9.16 5.77 7.22
C MET A 38 7.93 6.41 6.57
N ILE A 39 7.27 7.30 7.30
CA ILE A 39 6.04 7.96 6.90
C ILE A 39 6.38 9.00 5.82
N PRO A 40 5.74 9.02 4.64
CA PRO A 40 5.91 10.15 3.74
C PRO A 40 5.43 11.42 4.45
N ALA A 41 6.21 12.49 4.48
CA ALA A 41 5.92 13.69 5.25
C ALA A 41 4.52 14.25 4.96
N MET A 42 3.77 14.55 6.03
CA MET A 42 2.35 14.91 5.99
C MET A 42 2.10 16.25 6.69
N PRO A 43 1.08 17.03 6.30
CA PRO A 43 0.70 18.22 7.07
C PRO A 43 0.14 17.89 8.48
N MET A 44 -0.06 16.60 8.79
CA MET A 44 -0.55 16.12 10.07
C MET A 44 0.36 15.04 10.67
N ASN A 45 0.74 15.23 11.94
CA ASN A 45 1.66 14.33 12.62
C ASN A 45 0.94 13.19 13.33
N PHE A 46 1.30 11.95 13.01
CA PHE A 46 0.75 10.76 13.66
C PHE A 46 1.85 9.77 14.03
N LYS A 47 1.56 8.93 15.03
CA LYS A 47 2.39 7.78 15.40
C LYS A 47 2.56 6.88 14.18
N ASN A 48 3.71 6.23 14.06
CA ASN A 48 3.96 5.38 12.92
C ASN A 48 2.89 4.28 12.81
N PRO A 49 2.25 4.14 11.64
CA PRO A 49 1.13 3.21 11.47
C PRO A 49 1.53 1.74 11.47
N THR A 50 2.83 1.45 11.54
CA THR A 50 3.35 0.10 11.77
C THR A 50 3.58 -0.23 13.24
N ASP A 51 3.34 0.72 14.15
CA ASP A 51 3.34 0.47 15.59
C ASP A 51 2.08 -0.28 16.01
N PRO A 52 2.18 -1.19 17.02
CA PRO A 52 1.01 -1.82 17.60
C PRO A 52 0.01 -0.76 18.13
N THR A 53 -1.26 -0.92 17.76
CA THR A 53 -2.34 -0.10 18.31
C THR A 53 -3.55 -0.98 18.56
N THR A 54 -4.35 -0.62 19.57
CA THR A 54 -5.68 -1.21 19.80
C THR A 54 -6.78 -0.42 19.09
N GLY A 55 -6.43 0.71 18.45
CA GLY A 55 -7.35 1.57 17.73
C GLY A 55 -7.72 1.04 16.34
N ASN A 56 -8.90 1.46 15.87
CA ASN A 56 -9.38 1.18 14.51
C ASN A 56 -10.23 2.36 14.02
N PRO A 57 -10.62 2.40 12.73
CA PRO A 57 -11.49 3.45 12.20
C PRO A 57 -12.74 3.84 13.00
N ASN A 58 -13.38 2.87 13.65
CA ASN A 58 -14.60 3.10 14.43
C ASN A 58 -14.30 3.53 15.88
N ASN A 59 -13.10 3.22 16.38
CA ASN A 59 -12.63 3.61 17.70
C ASN A 59 -11.14 4.01 17.62
N PRO A 60 -10.84 5.19 17.06
CA PRO A 60 -9.46 5.58 16.78
C PRO A 60 -8.73 5.96 18.07
N GLU A 61 -7.52 5.41 18.25
CA GLU A 61 -6.63 5.85 19.32
C GLU A 61 -6.04 7.24 18.97
N PRO A 62 -5.93 8.17 19.94
CA PRO A 62 -5.32 9.48 19.69
C PRO A 62 -3.93 9.39 19.05
N GLY A 63 -3.72 10.17 18.01
CA GLY A 63 -2.44 10.24 17.30
C GLY A 63 -2.21 9.14 16.27
N THR A 64 -3.16 8.24 16.01
CA THR A 64 -3.07 7.28 14.90
C THR A 64 -3.54 7.88 13.57
N VAL A 65 -3.26 7.22 12.45
CA VAL A 65 -3.76 7.60 11.12
C VAL A 65 -5.29 7.76 11.11
N TRP A 66 -6.00 6.85 11.80
CA TRP A 66 -7.46 6.83 11.93
C TRP A 66 -8.05 8.07 12.61
N ALA A 67 -7.27 8.73 13.46
CA ALA A 67 -7.69 9.92 14.19
C ALA A 67 -7.40 11.22 13.44
N LYS A 68 -6.52 11.20 12.43
CA LYS A 68 -5.89 12.43 11.92
C LYS A 68 -5.91 12.63 10.41
N ILE A 69 -5.92 11.56 9.61
CA ILE A 69 -5.58 11.68 8.17
C ILE A 69 -6.80 11.97 7.28
N GLY A 70 -8.00 11.56 7.69
CA GLY A 70 -9.22 11.84 6.92
C GLY A 70 -9.26 11.13 5.57
N ARG A 71 -9.41 11.90 4.49
CA ARG A 71 -9.60 11.39 3.12
C ARG A 71 -8.32 11.39 2.29
N SER A 72 -8.27 10.52 1.29
CA SER A 72 -7.09 10.43 0.41
C SER A 72 -7.02 11.60 -0.57
N PRO A 73 -5.86 12.28 -0.70
CA PRO A 73 -5.63 13.32 -1.71
C PRO A 73 -5.56 12.78 -3.15
N PHE A 74 -5.49 11.46 -3.33
CA PHE A 74 -5.50 10.80 -4.65
C PHE A 74 -6.88 10.31 -5.08
N SER A 75 -7.79 10.11 -4.12
CA SER A 75 -9.19 9.77 -4.39
C SER A 75 -10.07 11.02 -4.55
N TYR A 76 -9.71 12.12 -3.88
CA TYR A 76 -10.45 13.38 -3.92
C TYR A 76 -9.53 14.51 -4.40
N PRO A 77 -9.81 15.13 -5.57
CA PRO A 77 -8.94 16.15 -6.16
C PRO A 77 -8.95 17.44 -5.33
N ALA A 78 -7.93 18.30 -5.50
CA ALA A 78 -7.83 19.59 -4.82
C ALA A 78 -9.03 20.53 -5.06
N SER A 79 -9.73 20.35 -6.18
CA SER A 79 -10.95 21.10 -6.50
C SER A 79 -12.20 20.64 -5.73
N ASP A 80 -12.12 19.55 -4.97
CA ASP A 80 -13.22 19.05 -4.14
C ASP A 80 -13.34 19.87 -2.84
N THR A 81 -14.06 20.98 -2.92
CA THR A 81 -14.32 21.88 -1.80
C THR A 81 -15.29 21.30 -0.76
N THR A 82 -15.77 20.06 -0.94
CA THR A 82 -16.57 19.34 0.07
C THR A 82 -15.70 18.46 0.95
N THR A 83 -14.55 18.01 0.43
CA THR A 83 -13.56 17.22 1.16
C THR A 83 -12.49 18.11 1.80
N TRP A 84 -12.12 19.22 1.15
CA TRP A 84 -11.02 20.09 1.57
C TRP A 84 -11.48 21.49 1.96
N GLY A 85 -10.69 22.12 2.84
CA GLY A 85 -10.89 23.50 3.28
C GLY A 85 -11.81 23.65 4.50
N PRO A 86 -12.10 24.90 4.92
CA PRO A 86 -12.69 25.21 6.22
C PRO A 86 -14.13 24.76 6.41
N ASP A 87 -14.87 24.55 5.31
CA ASP A 87 -16.27 24.11 5.31
C ASP A 87 -16.41 22.60 5.10
N ALA A 88 -15.29 21.87 5.00
CA ALA A 88 -15.32 20.42 4.85
C ALA A 88 -15.93 19.75 6.08
N ASP A 89 -16.57 18.59 5.88
CA ASP A 89 -17.07 17.80 7.00
C ASP A 89 -15.90 17.50 7.96
N PRO A 90 -16.02 17.80 9.27
CA PRO A 90 -14.93 17.57 10.23
C PRO A 90 -14.43 16.13 10.26
N ARG A 91 -15.27 15.16 9.84
CA ARG A 91 -14.91 13.75 9.72
C ARG A 91 -13.87 13.48 8.61
N PHE A 92 -13.71 14.38 7.64
CA PHE A 92 -12.75 14.27 6.54
C PHE A 92 -11.39 14.89 6.86
N GLY A 93 -11.20 15.40 8.07
CA GLY A 93 -9.92 15.94 8.55
C GLY A 93 -9.85 17.47 8.59
N ASN A 94 -10.83 18.18 8.01
CA ASN A 94 -10.94 19.65 7.98
C ASN A 94 -9.58 20.36 7.73
N HIS A 95 -8.88 19.90 6.71
CA HIS A 95 -7.60 20.48 6.30
C HIS A 95 -7.59 20.68 4.78
N ASP A 96 -6.62 21.44 4.30
CA ASP A 96 -6.43 21.68 2.87
C ASP A 96 -5.98 20.41 2.15
N TRP A 97 -6.20 20.37 0.83
CA TRP A 97 -5.62 19.31 0.00
C TRP A 97 -4.09 19.35 0.08
N TYR A 98 -3.47 18.18 0.07
CA TYR A 98 -2.03 18.06 0.26
C TYR A 98 -1.44 16.97 -0.64
N MET A 99 -0.14 17.06 -0.89
CA MET A 99 0.65 16.01 -1.53
C MET A 99 1.63 15.43 -0.50
N PRO A 100 1.62 14.11 -0.25
CA PRO A 100 2.57 13.48 0.67
C PRO A 100 4.04 13.64 0.23
N ALA A 101 4.96 13.48 1.19
CA ALA A 101 6.42 13.51 1.00
C ALA A 101 6.97 14.84 0.48
N LYS A 102 6.30 15.96 0.80
CA LYS A 102 6.78 17.32 0.52
C LYS A 102 7.67 17.82 1.66
N LEU A 103 8.75 18.51 1.30
CA LEU A 103 9.74 18.99 2.27
C LEU A 103 9.15 20.00 3.26
N GLU A 104 8.17 20.79 2.84
CA GLU A 104 7.43 21.74 3.69
C GLU A 104 6.59 21.08 4.79
N HIS A 105 6.36 19.76 4.69
CA HIS A 105 5.65 18.97 5.68
C HIS A 105 6.59 18.10 6.54
N LEU A 106 7.91 18.16 6.33
CA LEU A 106 8.86 17.32 7.05
C LEU A 106 9.16 17.91 8.44
N ASP A 107 8.36 17.55 9.44
CA ASP A 107 8.47 18.15 10.77
C ASP A 107 8.34 17.16 11.96
N TYR A 108 8.08 15.88 11.68
CA TYR A 108 7.89 14.86 12.70
C TYR A 108 8.88 13.69 12.58
N PRO A 109 9.30 13.05 13.70
CA PRO A 109 10.15 11.87 13.64
C PRO A 109 9.57 10.76 12.78
N GLU A 110 10.45 10.06 12.08
CA GLU A 110 10.14 8.97 11.16
C GLU A 110 9.50 9.39 9.83
N GLU A 111 9.46 10.69 9.55
CA GLU A 111 9.01 11.19 8.25
C GLU A 111 10.13 11.25 7.21
N TRP A 112 9.75 11.23 5.93
CA TRP A 112 10.64 11.49 4.81
C TRP A 112 10.00 12.37 3.73
N ALA A 113 10.82 13.13 3.01
CA ALA A 113 10.41 13.92 1.86
C ALA A 113 11.37 13.70 0.70
N PHE A 114 10.90 13.89 -0.53
CA PHE A 114 11.73 13.75 -1.73
C PHE A 114 11.56 14.91 -2.68
N ASP A 115 12.67 15.52 -3.06
CA ASP A 115 12.74 16.58 -4.06
C ASP A 115 13.22 16.00 -5.40
N PRO A 116 12.33 15.83 -6.38
CA PRO A 116 12.70 15.27 -7.68
C PRO A 116 13.59 16.22 -8.50
N SER A 117 13.61 17.53 -8.22
CA SER A 117 14.37 18.51 -9.01
C SER A 117 15.88 18.33 -8.87
N ASN A 118 16.32 17.86 -7.71
CA ASN A 118 17.72 17.61 -7.37
C ASN A 118 17.95 16.17 -6.87
N LYS A 119 16.95 15.29 -6.99
CA LYS A 119 16.98 13.87 -6.60
C LYS A 119 17.33 13.66 -5.12
N THR A 120 16.97 14.60 -4.23
CA THR A 120 17.36 14.55 -2.81
C THR A 120 16.26 13.93 -1.96
N LEU A 121 16.61 12.88 -1.21
CA LEU A 121 15.83 12.33 -0.11
C LEU A 121 16.19 13.04 1.19
N TYR A 122 15.18 13.49 1.92
CA TYR A 122 15.27 14.04 3.28
C TYR A 122 14.58 13.09 4.25
N LEU A 123 15.14 12.90 5.43
CA LEU A 123 14.63 11.94 6.42
C LEU A 123 14.79 12.50 7.83
N TYR A 124 13.68 12.56 8.56
CA TYR A 124 13.66 12.97 9.95
C TYR A 124 13.86 11.73 10.83
N ALA A 125 15.05 11.60 11.42
CA ALA A 125 15.39 10.42 12.20
C ALA A 125 14.66 10.36 13.56
N SER A 126 14.51 9.14 14.09
CA SER A 126 14.16 8.89 15.49
C SER A 126 15.27 8.10 16.19
N ASP A 127 15.29 8.11 17.52
CA ASP A 127 16.41 7.59 18.34
C ASP A 127 16.83 6.15 17.98
N ASN A 128 15.88 5.29 17.59
CA ASN A 128 16.15 3.88 17.24
C ASN A 128 16.31 3.63 15.73
N TYR A 129 16.07 4.64 14.90
CA TYR A 129 16.05 4.53 13.43
C TYR A 129 16.89 5.65 12.79
N THR A 130 18.12 5.81 13.29
CA THR A 130 19.09 6.74 12.71
C THR A 130 19.65 6.19 11.37
N PRO A 131 19.55 6.95 10.27
CA PRO A 131 20.14 6.56 8.99
C PRO A 131 21.66 6.40 9.06
N THR A 132 22.15 5.38 8.35
CA THR A 132 23.56 5.11 8.08
C THR A 132 23.72 4.79 6.59
N SER A 133 24.94 4.59 6.11
CA SER A 133 25.17 4.24 4.70
C SER A 133 24.55 2.91 4.27
N ASN A 134 24.16 2.03 5.21
CA ASN A 134 23.83 0.62 4.91
C ASN A 134 22.43 0.19 5.37
N ASN A 135 21.68 1.05 6.07
CA ASN A 135 20.38 0.66 6.66
C ASN A 135 19.17 1.37 6.02
N VAL A 136 19.37 2.24 5.02
CA VAL A 136 18.28 2.90 4.31
C VAL A 136 17.93 2.13 3.04
N ARG A 137 16.64 1.85 2.83
CA ARG A 137 16.12 1.25 1.59
C ARG A 137 15.01 2.12 1.04
N VAL A 138 14.93 2.22 -0.28
CA VAL A 138 13.87 2.94 -0.98
C VAL A 138 13.15 2.02 -1.96
N ARG A 139 11.85 2.20 -2.14
CA ARG A 139 11.07 1.53 -3.18
C ARG A 139 11.10 2.36 -4.46
N VAL A 140 11.67 1.78 -5.51
CA VAL A 140 11.80 2.39 -6.85
C VAL A 140 10.90 1.74 -7.91
N ARG A 141 10.16 0.67 -7.56
CA ARG A 141 9.28 -0.04 -8.49
C ARG A 141 7.85 -0.09 -7.98
N ASP A 142 6.91 0.15 -8.89
CA ASP A 142 5.49 -0.08 -8.65
C ASP A 142 5.18 -1.58 -8.49
N ARG A 143 5.58 -2.38 -9.47
CA ARG A 143 5.46 -3.84 -9.49
C ARG A 143 6.83 -4.48 -9.65
N PHE A 144 7.15 -5.45 -8.80
CA PHE A 144 8.39 -6.24 -8.94
C PHE A 144 8.16 -7.57 -9.67
N MET A 145 6.91 -8.05 -9.77
CA MET A 145 6.60 -9.33 -10.42
C MET A 145 5.32 -9.25 -11.25
N SER A 146 5.39 -9.76 -12.48
CA SER A 146 4.24 -9.94 -13.36
C SER A 146 4.39 -11.28 -14.08
N ILE A 147 3.49 -12.23 -13.80
CA ILE A 147 3.48 -13.55 -14.44
C ILE A 147 2.27 -13.64 -15.34
N ALA A 148 2.48 -14.08 -16.58
CA ALA A 148 1.43 -14.22 -17.56
C ALA A 148 1.43 -15.59 -18.23
N HIS A 149 0.25 -16.09 -18.57
CA HIS A 149 0.04 -17.31 -19.35
C HIS A 149 0.72 -18.56 -18.74
N ALA A 150 0.77 -18.62 -17.41
CA ALA A 150 1.35 -19.72 -16.66
C ALA A 150 0.28 -20.65 -16.09
N HIS A 151 0.63 -21.92 -15.90
CA HIS A 151 -0.25 -22.95 -15.37
C HIS A 151 0.47 -23.72 -14.26
N ASN A 152 -0.24 -24.14 -13.22
CA ASN A 152 0.29 -25.00 -12.15
C ASN A 152 1.51 -24.41 -11.43
N ILE A 153 1.39 -23.16 -10.96
CA ILE A 153 2.47 -22.47 -10.23
C ILE A 153 2.08 -22.25 -8.76
N GLU A 154 3.05 -22.39 -7.86
CA GLU A 154 2.85 -22.23 -6.43
C GLU A 154 3.94 -21.34 -5.83
N PHE A 155 3.50 -20.40 -4.97
CA PHE A 155 4.37 -19.65 -4.07
C PHE A 155 4.04 -20.07 -2.66
N LYS A 156 5.03 -20.58 -1.93
CA LYS A 156 4.87 -21.03 -0.56
C LYS A 156 5.96 -20.46 0.33
N ASN A 157 5.57 -19.98 1.53
CA ASN A 157 6.50 -19.43 2.51
C ASN A 157 7.30 -18.22 1.98
N ILE A 158 6.63 -17.29 1.31
CA ILE A 158 7.25 -16.10 0.71
C ILE A 158 6.75 -14.82 1.42
N HIS A 159 7.67 -13.92 1.74
CA HIS A 159 7.35 -12.55 2.10
C HIS A 159 7.54 -11.62 0.91
N PHE A 160 6.43 -11.21 0.30
CA PHE A 160 6.36 -10.18 -0.72
C PHE A 160 6.41 -8.81 -0.03
N PHE A 161 7.58 -8.18 -0.04
CA PHE A 161 7.84 -6.93 0.68
C PHE A 161 8.01 -5.74 -0.27
N ALA A 162 7.33 -4.62 0.02
CA ALA A 162 7.51 -3.33 -0.67
C ALA A 162 7.37 -3.40 -2.20
N GLY A 163 6.18 -3.78 -2.65
CA GLY A 163 5.81 -3.80 -4.05
C GLY A 163 4.62 -4.71 -4.32
N SER A 164 4.06 -4.60 -5.52
CA SER A 164 2.92 -5.40 -5.93
C SER A 164 3.25 -6.46 -6.97
N ILE A 165 2.41 -7.50 -7.02
CA ILE A 165 2.47 -8.55 -8.04
C ILE A 165 1.28 -8.48 -9.00
N ARG A 166 1.43 -9.07 -10.19
CA ARG A 166 0.35 -9.23 -11.17
C ARG A 166 0.31 -10.63 -11.78
N MET A 167 -0.85 -11.26 -11.73
CA MET A 167 -1.13 -12.59 -12.31
C MET A 167 -2.08 -12.45 -13.50
N ARG A 168 -1.60 -12.61 -14.75
CA ARG A 168 -2.41 -12.39 -15.95
C ARG A 168 -2.64 -13.68 -16.72
N SER A 169 -3.89 -14.07 -16.93
CA SER A 169 -4.26 -15.24 -17.73
C SER A 169 -3.61 -16.54 -17.22
N ASN A 170 -3.36 -16.62 -15.91
CA ASN A 170 -2.80 -17.80 -15.26
C ASN A 170 -3.91 -18.76 -14.83
N GLN A 171 -3.62 -20.05 -14.79
CA GLN A 171 -4.58 -21.09 -14.39
C GLN A 171 -3.98 -22.00 -13.33
N PHE A 172 -4.78 -22.40 -12.33
CA PHE A 172 -4.35 -23.32 -11.26
C PHE A 172 -3.08 -22.83 -10.58
N TRP A 173 -3.20 -21.76 -9.80
CA TRP A 173 -2.05 -21.19 -9.10
C TRP A 173 -2.37 -20.91 -7.64
N THR A 174 -1.34 -21.02 -6.81
CA THR A 174 -1.49 -20.99 -5.36
C THR A 174 -0.50 -20.01 -4.73
N ILE A 175 -0.96 -19.26 -3.74
CA ILE A 175 -0.14 -18.55 -2.77
C ILE A 175 -0.50 -19.09 -1.40
N GLU A 176 0.46 -19.74 -0.76
CA GLU A 176 0.26 -20.45 0.51
C GLU A 176 1.29 -20.01 1.56
N ASP A 177 0.88 -19.95 2.83
CA ASP A 177 1.76 -19.69 3.98
C ASP A 177 2.63 -18.43 3.77
N SER A 178 2.07 -17.38 3.19
CA SER A 178 2.84 -16.25 2.66
C SER A 178 2.32 -14.91 3.16
N LYS A 179 3.10 -13.85 2.98
CA LYS A 179 2.74 -12.51 3.44
C LYS A 179 3.03 -11.44 2.40
N PHE A 180 2.13 -10.48 2.28
CA PHE A 180 2.32 -9.24 1.53
C PHE A 180 2.37 -8.07 2.51
N SER A 181 3.47 -7.32 2.51
CA SER A 181 3.61 -6.09 3.29
C SER A 181 3.98 -4.91 2.40
N PHE A 182 3.38 -3.75 2.64
CA PHE A 182 3.74 -2.51 1.94
C PHE A 182 3.58 -2.57 0.42
N SER A 183 2.60 -3.33 -0.09
CA SER A 183 2.43 -3.51 -1.54
C SER A 183 2.04 -2.23 -2.28
N THR A 184 1.35 -1.31 -1.61
CA THR A 184 0.91 -0.03 -2.15
C THR A 184 0.70 0.96 -1.02
N ASP A 185 0.95 2.23 -1.31
CA ASP A 185 0.71 3.37 -0.45
C ASP A 185 0.45 4.61 -1.30
N MET A 186 0.35 5.77 -0.65
CA MET A 186 0.05 7.06 -1.27
C MET A 186 0.83 7.35 -2.56
N LEU A 187 2.10 6.94 -2.61
CA LEU A 187 2.99 7.23 -3.74
C LEU A 187 3.21 6.01 -4.65
N ALA A 188 2.78 4.81 -4.21
CA ALA A 188 2.86 3.57 -4.97
C ALA A 188 1.51 3.17 -5.56
N ARG A 189 1.29 3.47 -6.84
CA ARG A 189 -0.05 3.42 -7.48
C ARG A 189 -0.48 2.07 -8.04
N GLN A 190 0.26 1.01 -7.74
CA GLN A 190 -0.03 -0.33 -8.20
C GLN A 190 -0.22 -1.29 -7.04
N TYR A 191 -1.25 -2.12 -7.15
CA TYR A 191 -1.65 -3.10 -6.14
C TYR A 191 -1.57 -4.54 -6.66
N ASN A 192 -1.59 -5.50 -5.72
CA ASN A 192 -1.56 -6.92 -6.01
C ASN A 192 -2.81 -7.33 -6.79
N SER A 193 -2.65 -8.02 -7.91
CA SER A 193 -3.80 -8.23 -8.79
C SER A 193 -3.76 -9.50 -9.62
N SER A 194 -4.95 -9.97 -10.00
CA SER A 194 -5.13 -11.02 -11.01
C SER A 194 -6.14 -10.64 -12.08
N TYR A 195 -5.85 -11.00 -13.32
CA TYR A 195 -6.69 -10.72 -14.48
C TYR A 195 -6.87 -11.95 -15.38
N TYR A 196 -8.09 -12.21 -15.84
CA TYR A 196 -8.39 -13.22 -16.88
C TYR A 196 -7.94 -14.67 -16.55
N GLY A 197 -7.70 -14.98 -15.27
CA GLY A 197 -7.23 -16.29 -14.83
C GLY A 197 -8.33 -17.26 -14.41
N THR A 198 -7.94 -18.39 -13.85
CA THR A 198 -8.86 -19.35 -13.22
C THR A 198 -8.18 -20.12 -12.09
N ASN A 199 -8.95 -20.57 -11.09
CA ASN A 199 -8.47 -21.48 -10.04
C ASN A 199 -7.28 -20.90 -9.25
N ALA A 200 -7.43 -19.64 -8.80
CA ALA A 200 -6.49 -18.99 -7.90
C ALA A 200 -6.75 -19.43 -6.45
N THR A 201 -5.72 -19.81 -5.71
CA THR A 201 -5.85 -20.18 -4.29
C THR A 201 -4.96 -19.33 -3.42
N PHE A 202 -5.54 -18.74 -2.37
CA PHE A 202 -4.86 -18.10 -1.26
C PHE A 202 -5.15 -18.90 -0.01
N ARG A 203 -4.11 -19.45 0.62
CA ARG A 203 -4.24 -20.20 1.87
C ARG A 203 -3.23 -19.73 2.90
N ASN A 204 -3.68 -19.41 4.12
CA ASN A 204 -2.78 -18.95 5.20
C ASN A 204 -1.97 -17.71 4.77
N VAL A 205 -2.64 -16.71 4.20
CA VAL A 205 -1.99 -15.51 3.65
C VAL A 205 -2.29 -14.28 4.50
N ILE A 206 -1.27 -13.46 4.77
CA ILE A 206 -1.42 -12.18 5.46
C ILE A 206 -1.19 -11.04 4.47
N PHE A 207 -2.05 -10.04 4.49
CA PHE A 207 -1.87 -8.76 3.80
C PHE A 207 -1.85 -7.63 4.83
N GLU A 208 -0.75 -6.88 4.91
CA GLU A 208 -0.56 -5.86 5.93
C GLU A 208 0.09 -4.57 5.42
N PHE A 209 -0.25 -3.44 6.06
CA PHE A 209 0.35 -2.13 5.79
C PHE A 209 0.21 -1.72 4.30
N ILE A 210 -0.98 -1.94 3.74
CA ILE A 210 -1.35 -1.59 2.36
C ILE A 210 -2.32 -0.41 2.42
N ASN A 211 -1.83 0.80 2.12
CA ASN A 211 -2.44 2.02 2.65
C ASN A 211 -3.33 2.77 1.65
N GLU A 212 -2.97 2.72 0.36
CA GLU A 212 -3.64 3.48 -0.72
C GLU A 212 -3.95 2.58 -1.93
N GLY A 213 -4.49 1.39 -1.69
CA GLY A 213 -4.84 0.47 -2.77
C GLY A 213 -5.47 -0.81 -2.23
N TYR A 214 -6.01 -1.63 -3.12
CA TYR A 214 -6.56 -2.92 -2.74
C TYR A 214 -5.46 -3.84 -2.22
N PRO A 215 -5.61 -4.50 -1.07
CA PRO A 215 -4.69 -5.56 -0.66
C PRO A 215 -4.56 -6.65 -1.72
N TRP A 216 -5.68 -6.98 -2.38
CA TRP A 216 -5.76 -7.81 -3.57
C TRP A 216 -6.94 -7.41 -4.48
N GLY A 217 -6.69 -7.10 -5.75
CA GLY A 217 -7.74 -6.82 -6.73
C GLY A 217 -7.78 -7.86 -7.84
N SER A 218 -8.88 -8.60 -7.93
CA SER A 218 -9.06 -9.61 -8.98
C SER A 218 -10.18 -9.20 -9.93
N GLN A 219 -9.92 -9.29 -11.23
CA GLN A 219 -10.91 -9.03 -12.27
C GLN A 219 -10.92 -10.13 -13.32
N ARG A 220 -12.06 -10.76 -13.58
CA ARG A 220 -12.18 -11.88 -14.56
C ARG A 220 -11.30 -13.08 -14.24
N THR A 221 -10.92 -13.25 -12.98
CA THR A 221 -10.31 -14.50 -12.50
C THR A 221 -11.41 -15.34 -11.88
N MET A 222 -11.68 -16.51 -12.47
CA MET A 222 -12.78 -17.38 -12.05
C MET A 222 -12.34 -18.39 -11.00
N TYR A 223 -13.27 -18.83 -10.15
CA TYR A 223 -13.05 -19.91 -9.18
C TYR A 223 -11.88 -19.63 -8.22
N SER A 224 -11.80 -18.40 -7.71
CA SER A 224 -10.77 -18.04 -6.71
C SER A 224 -11.17 -18.53 -5.32
N THR A 225 -10.22 -19.02 -4.53
CA THR A 225 -10.42 -19.43 -3.14
C THR A 225 -9.53 -18.61 -2.22
N PHE A 226 -10.13 -17.97 -1.22
CA PHE A 226 -9.46 -17.32 -0.09
C PHE A 226 -9.81 -18.11 1.16
N GLU A 227 -8.82 -18.80 1.73
CA GLU A 227 -8.94 -19.60 2.95
C GLU A 227 -7.94 -19.15 3.99
N ASN A 228 -8.39 -18.88 5.21
CA ASN A 228 -7.51 -18.47 6.31
C ASN A 228 -6.62 -17.28 5.91
N VAL A 229 -7.27 -16.19 5.50
CA VAL A 229 -6.59 -14.97 5.02
C VAL A 229 -6.83 -13.84 6.01
N LEU A 230 -5.76 -13.16 6.41
CA LEU A 230 -5.81 -12.01 7.29
C LEU A 230 -5.45 -10.73 6.53
N PHE A 231 -6.34 -9.75 6.57
CA PHE A 231 -6.10 -8.38 6.11
C PHE A 231 -6.02 -7.48 7.35
N ARG A 232 -4.86 -6.87 7.60
CA ARG A 232 -4.66 -6.02 8.79
C ARG A 232 -3.93 -4.72 8.48
N TYR A 233 -4.25 -3.64 9.18
CA TYR A 233 -3.56 -2.35 9.01
C TYR A 233 -3.54 -1.86 7.55
N ASN A 234 -4.65 -2.06 6.84
CA ASN A 234 -4.79 -1.68 5.44
C ASN A 234 -5.72 -0.46 5.33
N ASP A 235 -5.73 0.20 4.17
CA ASP A 235 -6.69 1.23 3.79
C ASP A 235 -6.85 2.39 4.80
N TRP A 236 -5.91 3.35 4.74
CA TRP A 236 -5.77 4.40 5.76
C TRP A 236 -6.82 5.50 5.73
N PHE A 237 -7.59 5.59 4.65
CA PHE A 237 -8.38 6.76 4.35
C PHE A 237 -9.87 6.49 4.41
N MET A 238 -10.62 7.45 4.93
CA MET A 238 -12.07 7.37 4.96
C MET A 238 -12.64 7.40 3.54
N GLY A 239 -13.64 6.55 3.26
CA GLY A 239 -14.41 6.58 2.01
C GLY A 239 -13.70 5.98 0.78
N SER A 240 -12.55 5.35 0.95
CA SER A 240 -11.78 4.69 -0.12
C SER A 240 -12.35 3.34 -0.56
N ALA A 241 -12.99 2.60 0.37
CA ALA A 241 -13.61 1.29 0.17
C ALA A 241 -12.67 0.25 -0.48
N ARG A 242 -11.41 0.16 -0.04
CA ARG A 242 -10.39 -0.67 -0.72
C ARG A 242 -10.24 -2.08 -0.13
N TYR A 243 -11.31 -2.87 -0.20
CA TYR A 243 -11.28 -4.30 0.16
C TYR A 243 -10.64 -5.18 -0.89
N ALA A 244 -10.11 -6.31 -0.44
CA ALA A 244 -9.79 -7.38 -1.37
C ALA A 244 -11.05 -7.81 -2.14
N ASN A 245 -10.94 -7.87 -3.46
CA ASN A 245 -12.10 -8.09 -4.32
C ASN A 245 -11.82 -9.14 -5.40
N ALA A 246 -12.90 -9.74 -5.89
CA ALA A 246 -12.90 -10.68 -7.00
C ALA A 246 -14.07 -10.39 -7.95
N ASP A 247 -13.92 -9.33 -8.72
CA ASP A 247 -14.90 -8.78 -9.65
C ASP A 247 -14.91 -9.51 -11.01
N ARG A 248 -16.05 -9.44 -11.71
CA ARG A 248 -16.28 -9.98 -13.05
C ARG A 248 -15.86 -11.45 -13.20
N ASN A 249 -16.04 -12.26 -12.17
CA ASN A 249 -15.72 -13.69 -12.13
C ASN A 249 -16.74 -14.52 -12.94
N TYR A 250 -17.00 -14.14 -14.19
CA TYR A 250 -17.92 -14.83 -15.09
C TYR A 250 -17.44 -14.71 -16.55
N ARG A 251 -18.01 -15.54 -17.43
CA ARG A 251 -17.86 -15.43 -18.89
C ARG A 251 -19.22 -15.31 -19.55
N GLY A 252 -19.28 -14.51 -20.62
CA GLY A 252 -20.51 -14.26 -21.39
C GLY A 252 -21.39 -13.15 -20.81
N VAL A 253 -22.53 -12.92 -21.47
CA VAL A 253 -23.53 -11.92 -21.08
C VAL A 253 -24.58 -12.59 -20.18
N ARG A 254 -24.97 -11.93 -19.09
CA ARG A 254 -26.03 -12.42 -18.20
C ARG A 254 -27.30 -12.74 -19.02
N MET A 255 -27.97 -13.84 -18.72
CA MET A 255 -29.13 -14.39 -19.44
C MET A 255 -28.84 -15.08 -20.79
N ASN A 256 -27.60 -15.08 -21.28
CA ASN A 256 -27.22 -15.90 -22.43
C ASN A 256 -27.05 -17.38 -21.99
N PRO A 257 -27.49 -18.38 -22.79
CA PRO A 257 -27.29 -19.80 -22.48
C PRO A 257 -25.83 -20.21 -22.23
N GLU A 258 -24.85 -19.50 -22.83
CA GLU A 258 -23.42 -19.77 -22.66
C GLU A 258 -22.80 -19.03 -21.45
N PHE A 259 -23.61 -18.32 -20.65
CA PHE A 259 -23.14 -17.63 -19.46
C PHE A 259 -22.58 -18.62 -18.43
N LYS A 260 -21.33 -18.39 -18.00
CA LYS A 260 -20.65 -19.22 -17.00
C LYS A 260 -20.27 -18.38 -15.79
N ARG A 261 -20.76 -18.77 -14.62
CA ARG A 261 -20.31 -18.23 -13.33
C ARG A 261 -19.02 -18.90 -12.89
N GLY A 262 -18.13 -18.11 -12.30
CA GLY A 262 -16.85 -18.52 -11.76
C GLY A 262 -16.77 -18.19 -10.27
N ASP A 263 -17.71 -18.72 -9.50
CA ASP A 263 -17.94 -18.33 -8.10
C ASP A 263 -16.66 -18.43 -7.25
N ASN A 264 -16.47 -17.44 -6.38
CA ASN A 264 -15.32 -17.39 -5.47
C ASN A 264 -15.70 -17.96 -4.11
N ILE A 265 -14.73 -18.56 -3.42
CA ILE A 265 -14.88 -19.06 -2.06
C ILE A 265 -14.09 -18.15 -1.12
N TRP A 266 -14.75 -17.64 -0.09
CA TRP A 266 -14.13 -16.88 1.00
C TRP A 266 -14.48 -17.58 2.31
N ARG A 267 -13.49 -18.15 3.00
CA ARG A 267 -13.67 -18.89 4.25
C ARG A 267 -12.56 -18.55 5.24
N TYR A 268 -12.92 -18.29 6.50
CA TYR A 268 -11.97 -17.85 7.53
C TYR A 268 -11.16 -16.62 7.08
N VAL A 269 -11.87 -15.59 6.60
CA VAL A 269 -11.26 -14.33 6.15
C VAL A 269 -11.52 -13.26 7.20
N THR A 270 -10.45 -12.61 7.65
CA THR A 270 -10.50 -11.62 8.72
C THR A 270 -10.00 -10.27 8.22
N TYR A 271 -10.72 -9.20 8.57
CA TYR A 271 -10.30 -7.81 8.37
C TYR A 271 -10.17 -7.13 9.73
N GLU A 272 -9.05 -6.47 9.97
CA GLU A 272 -8.81 -5.67 11.18
C GLU A 272 -8.05 -4.38 10.84
N ASN A 273 -8.25 -3.34 11.66
CA ASN A 273 -7.55 -2.04 11.54
C ASN A 273 -7.57 -1.48 10.10
N SER A 274 -8.77 -1.38 9.50
CA SER A 274 -8.96 -0.98 8.09
C SER A 274 -10.27 -0.21 7.93
N TYR A 275 -10.32 0.86 7.11
CA TYR A 275 -11.59 1.56 6.76
C TYR A 275 -12.50 0.74 5.83
N THR A 276 -12.00 -0.43 5.45
CA THR A 276 -12.56 -1.41 4.55
C THR A 276 -13.70 -2.21 5.16
#